data_AF-W7IDL0-F1
#
_entry.id   AF-W7IDL0-F1
#
_cell.length_a   1.000
_cell.length_b   1.000
_cell.length_c   1.000
_cell.angle_alpha   90.00
_cell.angle_beta   90.00
_cell.angle_gamma   90.00
#
_symmetry.space_group_name_H-M   'P 1'
#
loop_
_entity.id
_entity.type
_entity.pdbx_description
1 polymer ?
#
loop_
_entity_poly.entity_id
_entity_poly.type
_entity_poly.pdbx_seq_one_letter_code
_entity_poly.pdbx_strand_id
1 'polypeptide(L)'
;MSEHDDQQDEHDHPHAYTSTYVLDGEPITWVFHDHDGDWRVLGDTEVTSDDEGVITHIEDLLKLDPGLADLMTLPVGHAAERAVVGAAWEISEQSEDDEFDGDRAWTTQPVLDGEPVVWIFHDEDGEFQFFGETEIDLDDARVVELAVLVDRDTTLPDLSTIPIGHAAERETPTSPWTVAPFEPEDEEE
;
A
#
# COMPACT_ATOMS: atom_id res chain seq x y z
N MET A 1 4.64 -19.78 55.08
CA MET A 1 3.85 -18.63 54.65
C MET A 1 3.55 -18.91 53.20
N SER A 2 2.29 -19.21 52.92
CA SER A 2 1.81 -19.53 51.59
C SER A 2 1.63 -18.21 50.86
N GLU A 3 2.37 -17.99 49.79
CA GLU A 3 2.01 -16.99 48.79
C GLU A 3 1.40 -17.75 47.62
N HIS A 4 0.14 -17.40 47.42
CA HIS A 4 -0.79 -17.88 46.43
C HIS A 4 -0.60 -17.01 45.18
N ASP A 5 -0.89 -17.58 44.03
CA ASP A 5 -1.23 -16.89 42.78
C ASP A 5 -0.08 -16.24 42.01
N ASP A 6 0.44 -17.01 41.05
CA ASP A 6 0.60 -16.52 39.68
C ASP A 6 0.37 -17.74 38.77
N GLN A 7 -0.91 -18.05 38.55
CA GLN A 7 -1.28 -18.88 37.41
C GLN A 7 -0.96 -18.03 36.19
N GLN A 8 0.17 -18.32 35.54
CA GLN A 8 0.39 -17.94 34.17
C GLN A 8 -0.57 -18.79 33.33
N ASP A 9 -1.82 -18.35 33.20
CA ASP A 9 -2.71 -18.77 32.11
C ASP A 9 -2.03 -18.28 30.80
N GLU A 10 -1.25 -19.11 30.13
CA GLU A 10 -1.70 -20.08 29.12
C GLU A 10 -2.59 -19.43 28.04
N HIS A 11 -2.07 -18.40 27.37
CA HIS A 11 -1.93 -18.35 25.92
C HIS A 11 -1.31 -16.98 25.52
N ASP A 12 -0.06 -16.99 25.07
CA ASP A 12 0.61 -15.83 24.47
C ASP A 12 0.02 -15.65 23.05
N HIS A 13 -1.17 -15.07 22.96
CA HIS A 13 -1.76 -14.76 21.67
C HIS A 13 -1.18 -13.43 21.16
N PRO A 14 -0.76 -13.37 19.88
CA PRO A 14 -0.18 -12.16 19.33
C PRO A 14 -1.17 -10.99 19.41
N HIS A 15 -0.62 -9.80 19.59
CA HIS A 15 -1.39 -8.58 19.43
C HIS A 15 -1.54 -8.29 17.94
N ALA A 16 -2.65 -7.67 17.58
CA ALA A 16 -2.89 -7.16 16.24
C ALA A 16 -3.29 -5.70 16.29
N TYR A 17 -2.77 -4.93 15.36
CA TYR A 17 -3.32 -3.64 14.98
C TYR A 17 -4.58 -3.86 14.14
N THR A 18 -5.64 -3.13 14.47
CA THR A 18 -6.94 -3.18 13.79
C THR A 18 -7.61 -1.80 13.80
N SER A 19 -8.76 -1.67 13.15
CA SER A 19 -9.54 -0.43 13.17
C SER A 19 -10.68 -0.51 14.17
N THR A 20 -11.11 0.64 14.68
CA THR A 20 -12.34 0.78 15.45
C THR A 20 -13.58 0.33 14.67
N TYR A 21 -13.56 0.43 13.34
CA TYR A 21 -14.62 -0.07 12.44
C TYR A 21 -14.77 -1.59 12.55
N VAL A 22 -13.65 -2.34 12.51
CA VAL A 22 -13.65 -3.81 12.72
C VAL A 22 -14.20 -4.15 14.10
N LEU A 23 -13.81 -3.41 15.14
CA LEU A 23 -14.32 -3.62 16.50
C LEU A 23 -15.82 -3.30 16.65
N ASP A 24 -16.36 -2.38 15.84
CA ASP A 24 -17.80 -2.08 15.78
C ASP A 24 -18.60 -3.10 14.94
N GLY A 25 -17.91 -4.02 14.27
CA GLY A 25 -18.49 -5.16 13.55
C GLY A 25 -18.35 -5.10 12.03
N GLU A 26 -17.48 -4.24 11.50
CA GLU A 26 -17.11 -4.26 10.08
C GLU A 26 -16.49 -5.62 9.70
N PRO A 27 -16.83 -6.19 8.53
CA PRO A 27 -16.23 -7.43 8.07
C PRO A 27 -14.72 -7.28 7.89
N ILE A 28 -13.97 -8.21 8.47
CA ILE A 28 -12.52 -8.30 8.25
C ILE A 28 -12.31 -8.81 6.82
N THR A 29 -11.60 -8.08 5.98
CA THR A 29 -11.38 -8.45 4.57
C THR A 29 -9.90 -8.56 4.22
N TRP A 30 -9.03 -8.00 5.05
CA TRP A 30 -7.59 -8.00 4.81
C TRP A 30 -6.81 -8.25 6.10
N VAL A 31 -5.82 -9.13 6.02
CA VAL A 31 -4.94 -9.50 7.12
C VAL A 31 -3.51 -9.53 6.61
N PHE A 32 -2.60 -8.98 7.39
CA PHE A 32 -1.19 -8.96 7.03
C PHE A 32 -0.35 -9.32 8.25
N HIS A 33 0.59 -10.22 8.05
CA HIS A 33 1.62 -10.55 9.03
C HIS A 33 2.90 -9.86 8.59
N ASP A 34 3.19 -8.73 9.21
CA ASP A 34 4.32 -7.88 8.86
C ASP A 34 5.67 -8.55 9.12
N HIS A 35 6.71 -8.04 8.47
CA HIS A 35 8.12 -8.43 8.57
C HIS A 35 8.69 -8.31 10.00
N ASP A 36 8.17 -7.42 10.86
CA ASP A 36 8.54 -7.37 12.29
C ASP A 36 7.83 -8.47 13.13
N GLY A 37 6.85 -9.17 12.53
CA GLY A 37 6.03 -10.18 13.20
C GLY A 37 4.76 -9.61 13.84
N ASP A 38 4.45 -8.34 13.57
CA ASP A 38 3.19 -7.71 13.96
C ASP A 38 2.05 -8.11 13.02
N TRP A 39 0.85 -8.22 13.58
CA TRP A 39 -0.35 -8.53 12.81
C TRP A 39 -1.15 -7.26 12.53
N ARG A 40 -1.55 -7.04 11.29
CA ARG A 40 -2.60 -6.08 10.91
C ARG A 40 -3.84 -6.82 10.46
N VAL A 41 -4.99 -6.39 10.96
CA VAL A 41 -6.29 -6.99 10.66
C VAL A 41 -7.28 -5.87 10.39
N LEU A 42 -7.67 -5.70 9.13
CA LEU A 42 -8.46 -4.56 8.65
C LEU A 42 -9.70 -5.00 7.86
N GLY A 43 -10.67 -4.09 7.79
CA GLY A 43 -11.88 -4.21 6.99
C GLY A 43 -11.75 -3.46 5.66
N ASP A 44 -12.88 -3.12 5.05
CA ASP A 44 -12.92 -2.33 3.82
C ASP A 44 -12.71 -0.84 4.05
N THR A 45 -12.97 -0.34 5.27
CA THR A 45 -12.76 1.05 5.60
C THR A 45 -11.29 1.31 5.89
N GLU A 46 -10.67 2.17 5.08
CA GLU A 46 -9.31 2.63 5.26
C GLU A 46 -9.16 3.46 6.55
N VAL A 47 -8.10 3.18 7.30
CA VAL A 47 -7.74 3.94 8.50
C VAL A 47 -6.92 5.15 8.09
N THR A 48 -7.53 6.34 8.15
CA THR A 48 -6.90 7.59 7.68
C THR A 48 -6.29 8.43 8.80
N SER A 49 -6.61 8.11 10.06
CA SER A 49 -6.18 8.84 11.25
C SER A 49 -5.79 7.90 12.40
N ASP A 50 -4.88 8.37 13.26
CA ASP A 50 -4.36 7.63 14.42
C ASP A 50 -5.45 7.24 15.45
N ASP A 51 -6.54 8.03 15.55
CA ASP A 51 -7.65 7.78 16.50
C ASP A 51 -8.57 6.62 16.05
N GLU A 52 -8.48 6.22 14.78
CA GLU A 52 -9.29 5.16 14.19
C GLU A 52 -8.61 3.79 14.33
N GLY A 53 -7.30 3.76 14.56
CA GLY A 53 -6.47 2.57 14.73
C GLY A 53 -6.31 2.17 16.20
N VAL A 54 -6.31 0.87 16.47
CA VAL A 54 -6.24 0.32 17.83
C VAL A 54 -5.50 -1.01 17.84
N ILE A 55 -4.68 -1.23 18.87
CA ILE A 55 -4.02 -2.51 19.12
C ILE A 55 -4.90 -3.33 20.07
N THR A 56 -5.22 -4.55 19.68
CA THR A 56 -6.02 -5.50 20.46
C THR A 56 -5.42 -6.90 20.41
N HIS A 57 -5.95 -7.83 21.19
CA HIS A 57 -5.57 -9.25 21.08
C HIS A 57 -6.25 -9.89 19.87
N ILE A 58 -5.52 -10.73 19.13
CA ILE A 58 -6.10 -11.52 18.03
C ILE A 58 -7.28 -12.38 18.49
N GLU A 59 -7.31 -12.81 19.74
CA GLU A 59 -8.46 -13.53 20.30
C GLU A 59 -9.77 -12.75 20.24
N ASP A 60 -9.74 -11.44 20.46
CA ASP A 60 -10.94 -10.61 20.37
C ASP A 60 -11.41 -10.51 18.93
N LEU A 61 -10.48 -10.47 17.98
CA LEU A 61 -10.77 -10.54 16.55
C LEU A 61 -11.31 -11.90 16.12
N LEU A 62 -10.78 -13.00 16.67
CA LEU A 62 -11.29 -14.37 16.44
C LEU A 62 -12.72 -14.57 16.94
N LYS A 63 -13.13 -13.84 17.99
CA LYS A 63 -14.53 -13.83 18.47
C LYS A 63 -15.46 -13.11 17.50
N LEU A 64 -14.96 -12.07 16.82
CA LEU A 64 -15.69 -11.34 15.78
C LEU A 64 -15.77 -12.15 14.49
N ASP A 65 -14.63 -12.69 14.06
CA ASP A 65 -14.50 -13.50 12.86
C ASP A 65 -13.71 -14.80 13.09
N PRO A 66 -14.39 -15.95 13.24
CA PRO A 66 -13.71 -17.22 13.43
C PRO A 66 -12.95 -17.70 12.16
N GLY A 67 -13.17 -17.07 11.01
CA GLY A 67 -12.44 -17.35 9.77
C GLY A 67 -10.97 -16.92 9.82
N LEU A 68 -10.59 -16.06 10.77
CA LEU A 68 -9.19 -15.73 11.06
C LEU A 68 -8.38 -16.93 11.55
N ALA A 69 -9.02 -17.98 12.08
CA ALA A 69 -8.31 -19.15 12.60
C ALA A 69 -7.47 -19.85 11.51
N ASP A 70 -7.89 -19.78 10.25
CA ASP A 70 -7.15 -20.33 9.10
C ASP A 70 -5.82 -19.59 8.87
N LEU A 71 -5.78 -18.30 9.24
CA LEU A 71 -4.63 -17.42 9.07
C LEU A 71 -3.65 -17.43 10.23
N MET A 72 -3.90 -18.17 11.31
CA MET A 72 -2.94 -18.29 12.43
C MET A 72 -1.63 -19.01 12.04
N THR A 73 -1.56 -19.51 10.80
CA THR A 73 -0.36 -20.11 10.20
C THR A 73 0.21 -19.28 9.06
N LEU A 74 -0.31 -18.05 8.84
CA LEU A 74 0.18 -17.11 7.83
C LEU A 74 1.65 -16.76 8.13
N PRO A 75 2.58 -17.01 7.21
CA PRO A 75 3.99 -16.68 7.42
C PRO A 75 4.19 -15.16 7.45
N VAL A 76 5.27 -14.73 8.10
CA VAL A 76 5.74 -13.33 8.10
C VAL A 76 5.96 -12.86 6.66
N GLY A 77 5.63 -11.61 6.38
CA GLY A 77 5.67 -11.00 5.05
C GLY A 77 4.58 -11.52 4.11
N HIS A 78 3.46 -12.05 4.63
CA HIS A 78 2.34 -12.46 3.79
C HIS A 78 1.06 -11.74 4.17
N ALA A 79 0.28 -11.39 3.16
CA ALA A 79 -1.07 -10.88 3.29
C ALA A 79 -2.10 -11.95 2.90
N ALA A 80 -3.30 -11.79 3.42
CA ALA A 80 -4.44 -12.60 3.12
C ALA A 80 -5.67 -11.70 2.93
N GLU A 81 -6.26 -11.75 1.75
CA GLU A 81 -7.48 -11.00 1.43
C GLU A 81 -8.67 -11.94 1.22
N ARG A 82 -9.88 -11.43 1.43
CA ARG A 82 -11.10 -12.13 1.05
C ARG A 82 -12.18 -11.14 0.66
N ALA A 83 -12.98 -11.51 -0.33
CA ALA A 83 -14.06 -10.64 -0.82
C ALA A 83 -15.19 -10.41 0.20
N VAL A 84 -15.53 -11.42 1.03
CA VAL A 84 -16.60 -11.35 2.03
C VAL A 84 -16.32 -12.30 3.20
N VAL A 85 -16.97 -12.06 4.34
CA VAL A 85 -16.91 -12.97 5.51
C VAL A 85 -17.32 -14.39 5.11
N GLY A 86 -16.44 -15.35 5.39
CA GLY A 86 -16.63 -16.76 5.08
C GLY A 86 -16.21 -17.20 3.67
N ALA A 87 -15.73 -16.29 2.83
CA ALA A 87 -14.99 -16.65 1.61
C ALA A 87 -13.62 -17.24 1.97
N ALA A 88 -13.02 -17.98 1.03
CA ALA A 88 -11.65 -18.44 1.17
C ALA A 88 -10.68 -17.25 1.14
N TRP A 89 -9.62 -17.33 1.94
CA TRP A 89 -8.54 -16.36 1.91
C TRP A 89 -7.65 -16.56 0.70
N GLU A 90 -7.34 -15.47 0.01
CA GLU A 90 -6.36 -15.39 -1.06
C GLU A 90 -5.07 -14.88 -0.43
N ILE A 91 -4.07 -15.75 -0.32
CA ILE A 91 -2.80 -15.46 0.36
C ILE A 91 -1.76 -15.04 -0.68
N SER A 92 -1.12 -13.90 -0.47
CA SER A 92 -0.01 -13.36 -1.26
C SER A 92 1.22 -13.09 -0.40
N GLU A 93 2.40 -13.19 -0.98
CA GLU A 93 3.66 -12.74 -0.37
C GLU A 93 3.77 -11.23 -0.61
N GLN A 94 3.89 -10.45 0.47
CA GLN A 94 4.20 -9.03 0.42
C GLN A 94 5.71 -8.87 0.51
N SER A 95 6.26 -7.99 -0.31
CA SER A 95 7.67 -7.63 -0.22
C SER A 95 7.84 -6.47 0.78
N GLU A 96 8.99 -6.36 1.44
CA GLU A 96 9.30 -5.21 2.31
C GLU A 96 9.24 -3.88 1.54
N ASP A 97 9.49 -3.92 0.23
CA ASP A 97 9.32 -2.80 -0.72
C ASP A 97 7.84 -2.48 -1.05
N ASP A 98 6.90 -3.36 -0.71
CA ASP A 98 5.47 -3.24 -1.03
C ASP A 98 4.70 -2.47 0.04
N GLU A 99 5.30 -2.23 1.21
CA GLU A 99 4.54 -1.71 2.35
C GLU A 99 4.43 -0.19 2.41
N PHE A 100 5.27 0.58 1.70
CA PHE A 100 5.16 2.05 1.72
C PHE A 100 5.75 2.82 0.52
N ASP A 101 6.31 2.16 -0.50
CA ASP A 101 7.09 2.84 -1.54
C ASP A 101 6.55 2.74 -2.97
N GLY A 102 5.58 1.86 -3.26
CA GLY A 102 4.96 1.76 -4.59
C GLY A 102 3.77 2.71 -4.83
N ASP A 103 3.10 3.15 -3.77
CA ASP A 103 1.85 3.91 -3.85
C ASP A 103 2.05 5.42 -3.84
N ARG A 104 3.29 5.91 -3.82
CA ARG A 104 3.57 7.36 -3.82
C ARG A 104 4.12 7.79 -5.16
N ALA A 105 3.58 8.92 -5.62
CA ALA A 105 3.96 9.53 -6.85
C ALA A 105 4.28 11.01 -6.66
N TRP A 106 5.41 11.44 -7.20
CA TRP A 106 5.72 12.85 -7.37
C TRP A 106 5.03 13.38 -8.61
N THR A 107 4.43 14.55 -8.51
CA THR A 107 3.80 15.22 -9.64
C THR A 107 3.81 16.73 -9.44
N THR A 108 3.22 17.48 -10.37
CA THR A 108 3.12 18.93 -10.28
C THR A 108 1.68 19.39 -10.14
N GLN A 109 1.49 20.58 -9.54
CA GLN A 109 0.17 21.19 -9.37
C GLN A 109 -0.61 21.32 -10.70
N PRO A 110 -0.01 21.65 -11.86
CA PRO A 110 -0.72 21.66 -13.16
C PRO A 110 -1.32 20.29 -13.54
N VAL A 111 -0.60 19.19 -13.31
CA VAL A 111 -1.14 17.83 -13.53
C VAL A 111 -2.35 17.59 -12.63
N LEU A 112 -2.27 18.00 -11.37
CA LEU A 112 -3.40 17.96 -10.42
C LEU A 112 -4.53 18.94 -10.74
N ASP A 113 -4.33 19.93 -11.61
CA ASP A 113 -5.38 20.81 -12.14
C ASP A 113 -6.04 20.22 -13.41
N GLY A 114 -5.43 19.19 -14.00
CA GLY A 114 -5.95 18.46 -15.16
C GLY A 114 -5.09 18.57 -16.42
N GLU A 115 -3.85 19.03 -16.30
CA GLU A 115 -2.88 18.94 -17.39
C GLU A 115 -2.56 17.47 -17.70
N PRO A 116 -2.57 17.05 -18.98
CA PRO A 116 -2.25 15.68 -19.34
C PRO A 116 -0.79 15.35 -19.01
N VAL A 117 -0.57 14.20 -18.39
CA VAL A 117 0.80 13.70 -18.16
C VAL A 117 1.42 13.35 -19.52
N VAL A 118 2.63 13.81 -19.83
CA VAL A 118 3.35 13.44 -21.06
C VAL A 118 4.65 12.71 -20.79
N TRP A 119 5.12 12.74 -19.54
CA TRP A 119 6.35 12.11 -19.12
C TRP A 119 6.18 11.44 -17.75
N ILE A 120 6.64 10.20 -17.64
CA ILE A 120 6.63 9.38 -16.42
C ILE A 120 8.06 8.88 -16.21
N PHE A 121 8.56 8.96 -14.99
CA PHE A 121 9.85 8.40 -14.62
C PHE A 121 9.69 7.47 -13.43
N HIS A 122 10.28 6.28 -13.52
CA HIS A 122 10.41 5.35 -12.43
C HIS A 122 11.85 5.43 -11.93
N ASP A 123 12.03 6.13 -10.82
CA ASP A 123 13.33 6.40 -10.25
C ASP A 123 14.00 5.13 -9.67
N GLU A 124 15.30 5.21 -9.39
CA GLU A 124 16.09 4.15 -8.76
C GLU A 124 15.60 3.77 -7.34
N ASP A 125 14.90 4.66 -6.64
CA ASP A 125 14.31 4.42 -5.32
C ASP A 125 12.96 3.69 -5.39
N GLY A 126 12.41 3.46 -6.59
CA GLY A 126 11.11 2.81 -6.78
C GLY A 126 9.91 3.77 -6.82
N GLU A 127 10.15 5.07 -6.70
CA GLU A 127 9.11 6.10 -6.75
C GLU A 127 8.76 6.48 -8.20
N PHE A 128 7.46 6.67 -8.46
CA PHE A 128 7.01 7.20 -9.75
C PHE A 128 6.93 8.73 -9.75
N GLN A 129 7.30 9.34 -10.86
CA GLN A 129 7.19 10.78 -11.07
C GLN A 129 6.41 11.08 -12.35
N PHE A 130 5.40 11.95 -12.29
CA PHE A 130 4.47 12.26 -13.39
C PHE A 130 4.50 13.74 -13.71
N PHE A 131 4.84 14.07 -14.95
CA PHE A 131 4.99 15.44 -15.41
C PHE A 131 4.16 15.72 -16.67
N GLY A 132 3.58 16.92 -16.69
CA GLY A 132 2.82 17.45 -17.81
C GLY A 132 3.72 18.15 -18.84
N GLU A 133 3.11 18.90 -19.74
CA GLU A 133 3.81 19.67 -20.77
C GLU A 133 4.43 20.96 -20.23
N THR A 134 3.93 21.45 -19.09
CA THR A 134 4.47 22.64 -18.43
C THR A 134 5.84 22.36 -17.83
N GLU A 135 6.76 23.33 -17.96
CA GLU A 135 8.10 23.27 -17.37
C GLU A 135 8.02 22.98 -15.86
N ILE A 136 8.85 22.05 -15.39
CA ILE A 136 8.84 21.60 -13.99
C ILE A 136 9.31 22.73 -13.07
N ASP A 137 8.42 23.19 -12.19
CA ASP A 137 8.75 24.11 -11.11
C ASP A 137 8.68 23.38 -9.76
N LEU A 138 9.72 23.52 -8.94
CA LEU A 138 9.81 22.86 -7.65
C LEU A 138 8.78 23.39 -6.63
N ASP A 139 8.29 24.62 -6.79
CA ASP A 139 7.23 25.19 -5.94
C ASP A 139 5.87 24.51 -6.21
N ASP A 140 5.71 23.97 -7.42
CA ASP A 140 4.54 23.21 -7.86
C ASP A 140 4.66 21.70 -7.60
N ALA A 141 5.79 21.21 -7.10
CA ALA A 141 5.97 19.80 -6.78
C ALA A 141 5.00 19.33 -5.67
N ARG A 142 4.36 18.18 -5.88
CA ARG A 142 3.39 17.56 -4.98
C ARG A 142 3.69 16.08 -4.89
N VAL A 143 3.46 15.51 -3.71
CA VAL A 143 3.43 14.06 -3.49
C VAL A 143 1.98 13.66 -3.33
N VAL A 144 1.55 12.69 -4.10
CA VAL A 144 0.19 12.14 -4.08
C VAL A 144 0.24 10.63 -4.12
N GLU A 145 -0.89 9.99 -3.84
CA GLU A 145 -1.01 8.55 -4.02
C GLU A 145 -1.10 8.20 -5.51
N LEU A 146 -0.44 7.13 -5.92
CA LEU A 146 -0.41 6.67 -7.31
C LEU A 146 -1.81 6.42 -7.86
N ALA A 147 -2.68 5.83 -7.03
CA ALA A 147 -4.08 5.59 -7.34
C ALA A 147 -4.84 6.88 -7.70
N VAL A 148 -4.50 8.03 -7.10
CA VAL A 148 -5.12 9.33 -7.42
C VAL A 148 -4.82 9.75 -8.86
N LEU A 149 -3.60 9.49 -9.34
CA LEU A 149 -3.22 9.80 -10.71
C LEU A 149 -3.84 8.83 -11.71
N VAL A 150 -3.87 7.53 -11.37
CA VAL A 150 -4.46 6.47 -12.21
C VAL A 150 -5.97 6.63 -12.37
N ASP A 151 -6.70 6.96 -11.30
CA ASP A 151 -8.15 7.23 -11.36
C ASP A 151 -8.45 8.49 -12.21
N ARG A 152 -7.60 9.50 -12.09
CA ARG A 152 -7.78 10.79 -12.78
C ARG A 152 -7.45 10.74 -14.27
N ASP A 153 -6.38 10.05 -14.66
CA ASP A 153 -5.93 9.97 -16.05
C ASP A 153 -5.94 8.52 -16.56
N THR A 154 -7.10 8.12 -17.09
CA THR A 154 -7.30 6.81 -17.75
C THR A 154 -6.46 6.59 -19.02
N THR A 155 -5.67 7.57 -19.45
CA THR A 155 -4.78 7.47 -20.62
C THR A 155 -3.34 7.11 -20.26
N LEU A 156 -3.04 6.98 -18.95
CA LEU A 156 -1.76 6.48 -18.46
C LEU A 156 -1.47 5.05 -18.97
N PRO A 157 -0.20 4.68 -19.13
CA PRO A 157 0.15 3.32 -19.51
C PRO A 157 -0.02 2.39 -18.32
N ASP A 158 0.04 1.09 -18.57
CA ASP A 158 0.18 0.12 -17.50
C ASP A 158 1.55 0.34 -16.82
N LEU A 159 1.56 0.84 -15.59
CA LEU A 159 2.78 1.26 -14.90
C LEU A 159 3.73 0.08 -14.63
N SER A 160 3.21 -1.16 -14.57
CA SER A 160 4.04 -2.37 -14.46
C SER A 160 4.94 -2.60 -15.67
N THR A 161 4.68 -1.89 -16.78
CA THR A 161 5.51 -1.95 -18.00
C THR A 161 6.69 -0.98 -17.98
N ILE A 162 6.82 -0.15 -16.95
CA ILE A 162 7.92 0.81 -16.75
C ILE A 162 8.82 0.28 -15.62
N PRO A 163 9.94 -0.38 -15.92
CA PRO A 163 10.87 -0.87 -14.90
C PRO A 163 11.56 0.29 -14.16
N ILE A 164 12.08 0.02 -12.97
CA ILE A 164 12.98 0.93 -12.24
C ILE A 164 14.10 1.43 -13.17
N GLY A 165 14.43 2.72 -13.08
CA GLY A 165 15.41 3.40 -13.94
C GLY A 165 14.95 3.58 -15.38
N HIS A 166 13.66 3.48 -15.69
CA HIS A 166 13.10 3.77 -17.01
C HIS A 166 12.16 4.96 -16.97
N ALA A 167 12.07 5.65 -18.11
CA ALA A 167 11.09 6.69 -18.35
C ALA A 167 10.12 6.27 -19.46
N ALA A 168 8.88 6.72 -19.35
CA ALA A 168 7.88 6.63 -20.41
C ALA A 168 7.51 8.03 -20.89
N GLU A 169 7.55 8.25 -22.20
CA GLU A 169 7.19 9.53 -22.80
C GLU A 169 6.13 9.37 -23.88
N ARG A 170 5.31 10.42 -24.08
CA ARG A 170 4.36 10.54 -25.19
C ARG A 170 4.29 11.97 -25.69
N GLU A 171 4.07 12.14 -26.99
CA GLU A 171 3.98 13.48 -27.59
C GLU A 171 2.66 14.21 -27.28
N THR A 172 1.57 13.45 -27.09
CA THR A 172 0.22 13.98 -26.82
C THR A 172 -0.55 12.98 -25.95
N PRO A 173 -1.63 13.38 -25.26
CA PRO A 173 -2.45 12.46 -24.46
C PRO A 173 -3.10 11.31 -25.25
N THR A 174 -3.09 11.36 -26.59
CA THR A 174 -3.59 10.28 -27.45
C THR A 174 -2.49 9.51 -28.15
N SER A 175 -1.23 9.92 -28.00
CA SER A 175 -0.07 9.20 -28.53
C SER A 175 0.24 7.96 -27.68
N PRO A 176 0.75 6.88 -28.29
CA PRO A 176 1.23 5.73 -27.53
C PRO A 176 2.44 6.12 -26.68
N TRP A 177 2.57 5.49 -25.52
CA TRP A 177 3.72 5.64 -24.64
C TRP A 177 4.94 4.91 -25.20
N THR A 178 6.09 5.57 -25.13
CA THR A 178 7.40 5.00 -25.47
C THR A 178 8.19 4.86 -24.17
N VAL A 179 8.45 3.62 -23.76
CA VAL A 179 9.26 3.32 -22.57
C VAL A 179 10.71 3.08 -22.99
N ALA A 180 11.64 3.77 -22.33
CA ALA A 180 13.08 3.65 -22.56
C ALA A 180 13.85 3.71 -21.23
N PRO A 181 15.03 3.09 -21.11
CA PRO A 181 15.90 3.28 -19.96
C PRO A 181 16.25 4.76 -19.84
N PHE A 182 16.16 5.30 -18.63
CA PHE A 182 16.62 6.66 -18.34
C PHE A 182 18.13 6.61 -18.14
N GLU A 183 18.86 7.04 -19.16
CA GLU A 183 20.31 7.22 -19.08
C GLU A 183 20.53 8.71 -18.75
N PRO A 184 21.00 9.08 -17.54
CA PRO A 184 21.41 10.46 -17.32
C PRO A 184 22.49 10.76 -18.34
N GLU A 185 22.29 11.79 -19.18
CA GLU A 185 23.33 12.21 -20.12
C GLU A 185 24.58 12.48 -19.28
N ASP A 186 25.66 11.70 -19.50
CA ASP A 186 26.96 11.88 -18.88
C ASP A 186 27.25 13.39 -18.83
N GLU A 187 27.26 13.98 -17.64
CA GLU A 187 27.89 15.28 -17.42
C GLU A 187 29.37 15.10 -17.78
N GLU A 188 29.71 15.35 -19.05
CA GLU A 188 31.09 15.47 -19.48
C GLU A 188 31.77 16.53 -18.59
N GLU A 189 32.78 16.07 -17.85
CA GLU A 189 33.57 16.76 -16.81
C GLU A 189 33.95 18.24 -17.07
#